data_AF-A0A7Z2ZPG1-F1
#
_entry.id   AF-A0A7Z2ZPG1-F1
#
_cell.length_a   1.000
_cell.length_b   1.000
_cell.length_c   1.000
_cell.angle_alpha   90.00
_cell.angle_beta   90.00
_cell.angle_gamma   90.00
#
_symmetry.space_group_name_H-M   'P 1'
#
loop_
_entity.id
_entity.type
_entity.pdbx_description
1 polymer ?
#
loop_
_entity_poly.entity_id
_entity_poly.type
_entity_poly.pdbx_seq_one_letter_code
_entity_poly.pdbx_strand_id
1 'polypeptide(L)'
;MNSTPDWFMYFIGFWTIVLVLFMCIGGFFMFRKFLKVLPKSDGKSKLDWQNYWVERSRDLWTEESKQMLHKLVSPVPGPFRDIASHSIAAKIGQVAVESGSSEVTKDHCIEGYIRATPPRDHRSLKDFLEKNQIDYAAYSHLLK
;
A
#
# COMPACT_ATOMS: atom_id res chain seq x y z
N MET A 1 -14.93 -42.53 42.21
CA MET A 1 -14.75 -41.33 41.35
C MET A 1 -13.35 -41.45 40.77
N ASN A 2 -13.23 -41.65 39.45
CA ASN A 2 -11.93 -41.85 38.83
C ASN A 2 -11.13 -40.55 38.92
N SER A 3 -10.04 -40.57 39.67
CA SER A 3 -9.09 -39.47 39.76
C SER A 3 -8.53 -39.19 38.37
N THR A 4 -8.68 -37.95 37.90
CA THR A 4 -8.06 -37.51 36.64
C THR A 4 -6.54 -37.72 36.73
N PRO A 5 -5.89 -38.34 35.74
CA PRO A 5 -4.44 -38.54 35.77
C PRO A 5 -3.70 -37.20 35.86
N ASP A 6 -2.74 -37.07 36.77
CA ASP A 6 -2.01 -35.81 37.01
C ASP A 6 -1.32 -35.27 35.74
N TRP A 7 -0.81 -36.17 34.88
CA TRP A 7 -0.25 -35.80 33.58
C TRP A 7 -1.26 -35.07 32.68
N PHE A 8 -2.53 -35.46 32.72
CA PHE A 8 -3.58 -34.80 31.94
C PHE A 8 -3.88 -33.39 32.47
N MET A 9 -3.80 -33.20 33.80
CA MET A 9 -3.91 -31.87 34.42
C MET A 9 -2.73 -30.96 34.02
N TYR A 10 -1.50 -31.47 34.01
CA TYR A 10 -0.33 -30.72 33.52
C TYR A 10 -0.43 -30.41 32.01
N PHE A 11 -0.96 -31.33 31.20
CA PHE A 11 -1.21 -31.13 29.78
C PHE A 11 -2.19 -29.98 29.53
N ILE A 12 -3.31 -29.95 30.26
CA ILE A 12 -4.29 -28.84 30.17
C ILE A 12 -3.66 -27.52 30.63
N GLY A 13 -2.91 -27.53 31.74
CA GLY A 13 -2.22 -26.34 32.25
C GLY A 13 -1.23 -25.77 31.25
N PHE A 14 -0.40 -26.62 30.64
CA PHE A 14 0.52 -26.24 29.57
C PHE A 14 -0.21 -25.58 28.39
N TRP A 15 -1.25 -26.23 27.86
CA TRP A 15 -1.99 -25.69 26.71
C TRP A 15 -2.73 -24.39 27.03
N THR A 16 -3.22 -24.22 28.26
CA THR A 16 -3.83 -22.96 28.70
C THR A 16 -2.84 -21.81 28.60
N ILE A 17 -1.61 -22.00 29.10
CA ILE A 17 -0.55 -20.98 29.02
C ILE A 17 -0.17 -20.72 27.56
N VAL A 18 0.00 -21.76 26.75
CA VAL A 18 0.34 -21.64 25.32
C VAL A 18 -0.72 -20.86 24.55
N LEU A 19 -2.01 -21.15 24.77
CA LEU A 19 -3.11 -20.45 24.10
C LEU A 19 -3.20 -18.98 24.51
N VAL A 20 -3.03 -18.67 25.80
CA VAL A 20 -2.99 -17.28 26.30
C VAL A 20 -1.82 -16.53 25.67
N LEU A 21 -0.63 -17.16 25.61
CA LEU A 21 0.55 -16.55 25.00
C LEU A 21 0.34 -16.28 23.50
N PHE A 22 -0.20 -17.23 22.74
CA PHE A 22 -0.53 -17.00 21.33
C PHE A 22 -1.61 -15.93 21.13
N MET A 23 -2.62 -15.87 22.00
CA MET A 23 -3.63 -14.81 21.98
C MET A 23 -3.02 -13.44 22.23
N CYS A 24 -2.11 -13.30 23.21
CA CYS A 24 -1.41 -12.05 23.48
C CYS A 24 -0.52 -11.62 22.31
N ILE A 25 0.24 -12.55 21.72
CA ILE A 25 1.09 -12.28 20.55
C ILE A 25 0.24 -11.85 19.35
N GLY A 26 -0.81 -12.60 19.04
CA GLY A 26 -1.75 -12.28 17.96
C GLY A 26 -2.41 -10.92 18.16
N GLY A 27 -2.86 -10.64 19.40
CA GLY A 27 -3.40 -9.35 19.81
C GLY A 27 -2.42 -8.20 19.62
N PHE A 28 -1.15 -8.36 20.00
CA PHE A 28 -0.11 -7.36 19.82
C PHE A 28 0.10 -6.98 18.33
N PHE A 29 0.19 -7.98 17.43
CA PHE A 29 0.35 -7.71 16.01
C PHE A 29 -0.88 -7.01 15.40
N MET A 30 -2.08 -7.45 15.75
CA MET A 30 -3.33 -6.83 15.30
C MET A 30 -3.47 -5.40 15.82
N PHE A 31 -3.12 -5.15 17.09
CA PHE A 31 -3.15 -3.83 17.69
C PHE A 31 -2.17 -2.86 17.00
N ARG A 32 -0.94 -3.31 16.73
CA ARG A 32 0.04 -2.50 15.97
C ARG A 32 -0.44 -2.19 14.55
N LYS A 33 -1.11 -3.13 13.89
CA LYS A 33 -1.72 -2.91 12.57
C LYS A 33 -2.88 -1.91 12.67
N PHE A 34 -3.71 -2.02 13.70
CA PHE A 34 -4.83 -1.12 13.96
C PHE A 34 -4.39 0.34 14.17
N LEU A 35 -3.33 0.57 14.96
CA LEU A 35 -2.78 1.92 15.17
C LEU A 35 -2.37 2.63 13.87
N LYS A 36 -2.05 1.89 12.79
CA LYS A 36 -1.70 2.46 11.48
C LYS A 36 -2.93 2.90 10.66
N VAL A 37 -4.12 2.44 11.02
CA VAL A 37 -5.38 2.73 10.32
C VAL A 37 -6.13 3.88 10.99
N LEU A 38 -5.77 4.24 12.23
CA LEU A 38 -6.37 5.36 12.94
C LEU A 38 -6.29 6.65 12.11
N PRO A 39 -7.35 7.49 12.16
CA PRO A 39 -7.35 8.79 11.50
C PRO A 39 -6.17 9.63 11.98
N LYS A 40 -5.61 10.41 11.06
CA LYS A 40 -4.52 11.33 11.39
C LYS A 40 -5.07 12.56 12.12
N SER A 41 -4.21 13.54 12.40
CA SER A 41 -4.57 14.81 13.06
C SER A 41 -5.72 15.57 12.38
N ASP A 42 -5.98 15.29 11.11
CA ASP A 42 -7.04 15.87 10.28
C ASP A 42 -8.36 15.07 10.30
N GLY A 43 -8.44 13.99 11.09
CA GLY A 43 -9.63 13.13 11.17
C GLY A 43 -9.80 12.17 9.98
N LYS A 44 -8.90 12.20 8.98
CA LYS A 44 -8.96 11.34 7.80
C LYS A 44 -7.90 10.24 7.86
N SER A 45 -8.28 9.03 7.46
CA SER A 45 -7.34 7.92 7.30
C SER A 45 -6.51 8.09 6.02
N LYS A 46 -5.45 7.29 5.88
CA LYS A 46 -4.68 7.22 4.63
C LYS A 46 -5.57 6.81 3.45
N LEU A 47 -6.58 5.97 3.69
CA LEU A 47 -7.49 5.50 2.64
C LEU A 47 -8.45 6.61 2.20
N ASP A 48 -8.97 7.40 3.15
CA ASP A 48 -9.87 8.52 2.84
C ASP A 48 -9.18 9.58 1.99
N TRP A 49 -7.90 9.84 2.25
CA TRP A 49 -7.09 10.70 1.40
C TRP A 49 -6.87 10.12 0.01
N GLN A 50 -6.69 8.81 -0.13
CA GLN A 50 -6.57 8.19 -1.45
C GLN A 50 -7.86 8.36 -2.25
N ASN A 51 -9.01 8.06 -1.64
CA ASN A 51 -10.32 8.22 -2.27
C ASN A 51 -10.54 9.67 -2.70
N TYR A 52 -10.22 10.63 -1.83
CA TYR A 52 -10.31 12.06 -2.13
C TYR A 52 -9.53 12.45 -3.40
N TRP A 53 -8.28 12.00 -3.54
CA TRP A 53 -7.48 12.35 -4.72
C TRP A 53 -7.91 11.60 -5.99
N VAL A 54 -8.38 10.36 -5.86
CA VAL A 54 -8.96 9.62 -7.00
C VAL A 54 -10.20 10.32 -7.51
N GLU A 55 -11.13 10.71 -6.63
CA GLU A 55 -12.35 11.42 -6.99
C GLU A 55 -12.03 12.80 -7.58
N ARG A 56 -11.12 13.55 -6.94
CA ARG A 56 -10.77 14.89 -7.39
C ARG A 56 -10.07 14.92 -8.75
N SER A 57 -9.30 13.89 -9.07
CA SER A 57 -8.58 13.79 -10.34
C SER A 57 -9.38 13.11 -11.43
N ARG A 58 -10.59 12.58 -11.15
CA ARG A 58 -11.35 11.72 -12.06
C ARG A 58 -11.51 12.29 -13.46
N ASP A 59 -11.78 13.58 -13.55
CA ASP A 59 -12.04 14.27 -14.83
C ASP A 59 -10.74 14.61 -15.59
N LEU A 60 -9.57 14.49 -14.95
CA LEU A 60 -8.25 14.72 -15.56
C LEU A 60 -7.71 13.48 -16.30
N TRP A 61 -8.32 12.30 -16.10
CA TRP A 61 -7.82 11.04 -16.64
C TRP A 61 -8.21 10.85 -18.11
N THR A 62 -7.21 10.91 -18.98
CA THR A 62 -7.32 10.53 -20.40
C THR A 62 -7.17 9.02 -20.59
N GLU A 63 -7.64 8.48 -21.72
CA GLU A 63 -7.45 7.06 -22.03
C GLU A 63 -5.97 6.65 -22.06
N GLU A 64 -5.09 7.54 -22.52
CA GLU A 64 -3.65 7.35 -22.53
C GLU A 64 -3.07 7.22 -21.13
N SER A 65 -3.50 8.08 -20.20
CA SER A 65 -3.08 8.03 -18.79
C SER A 65 -3.56 6.76 -18.08
N LYS A 66 -4.76 6.28 -18.39
CA LYS A 66 -5.29 5.00 -17.87
C LYS A 66 -4.48 3.82 -18.38
N GLN A 67 -4.14 3.80 -19.68
CA GLN A 67 -3.27 2.76 -20.25
C GLN A 67 -1.88 2.78 -19.60
N MET A 68 -1.34 3.97 -19.34
CA MET A 68 -0.07 4.12 -18.63
C MET A 68 -0.16 3.58 -17.19
N LEU A 69 -1.23 3.86 -16.45
CA LEU A 69 -1.47 3.27 -15.14
C LEU A 69 -1.50 1.75 -15.22
N HIS A 70 -2.26 1.16 -16.15
CA HIS A 70 -2.30 -0.29 -16.33
C HIS A 70 -0.90 -0.88 -16.59
N LYS A 71 -0.08 -0.21 -17.41
CA LYS A 71 1.31 -0.61 -17.65
C LYS A 71 2.13 -0.56 -16.36
N LEU A 72 2.05 0.53 -15.60
CA LEU A 72 2.81 0.73 -14.36
C LEU A 72 2.44 -0.25 -13.25
N VAL A 73 1.20 -0.75 -13.23
CA VAL A 73 0.73 -1.74 -12.23
C VAL A 73 0.94 -3.19 -12.72
N SER A 74 1.31 -3.41 -13.99
CA SER A 74 1.57 -4.76 -14.53
C SER A 74 2.57 -5.63 -13.75
N PRO A 75 3.67 -5.12 -13.14
CA PRO A 75 4.59 -5.97 -12.38
C PRO A 75 4.03 -6.44 -11.03
N VAL A 76 2.88 -5.90 -10.59
CA VAL A 76 2.27 -6.26 -9.30
C VAL A 76 1.52 -7.60 -9.40
N PRO A 77 1.72 -8.53 -8.43
CA PRO A 77 0.97 -9.79 -8.38
C PRO A 77 -0.54 -9.56 -8.24
N GLY A 78 -1.33 -10.43 -8.88
CA GLY A 78 -2.79 -10.30 -8.96
C GLY A 78 -3.50 -9.92 -7.65
N PRO A 79 -3.27 -10.62 -6.52
CA PRO A 79 -3.94 -10.33 -5.25
C PRO A 79 -3.72 -8.92 -4.68
N PHE A 80 -2.66 -8.23 -5.13
CA PHE A 80 -2.30 -6.88 -4.66
C PHE A 80 -2.52 -5.80 -5.71
N ARG A 81 -2.88 -6.19 -6.94
CA ARG A 81 -2.96 -5.30 -8.09
C ARG A 81 -3.97 -4.18 -7.89
N ASP A 82 -5.15 -4.49 -7.37
CA ASP A 82 -6.22 -3.50 -7.19
C ASP A 82 -5.85 -2.46 -6.12
N ILE A 83 -5.28 -2.91 -5.01
CA ILE A 83 -4.81 -2.05 -3.92
C ILE A 83 -3.67 -1.15 -4.40
N ALA A 84 -2.72 -1.72 -5.16
CA ALA A 84 -1.60 -0.96 -5.73
C ALA A 84 -2.09 0.05 -6.77
N SER A 85 -2.96 -0.36 -7.68
CA SER A 85 -3.58 0.49 -8.70
C SER A 85 -4.27 1.69 -8.06
N HIS A 86 -5.09 1.45 -7.04
CA HIS A 86 -5.77 2.50 -6.30
C HIS A 86 -4.79 3.49 -5.63
N SER A 87 -3.76 2.96 -4.95
CA SER A 87 -2.76 3.80 -4.29
C SER A 87 -1.91 4.61 -5.28
N ILE A 88 -1.58 4.05 -6.45
CA ILE A 88 -0.81 4.72 -7.50
C ILE A 88 -1.69 5.78 -8.17
N ALA A 89 -2.93 5.45 -8.54
CA ALA A 89 -3.89 6.38 -9.12
C ALA A 89 -4.15 7.58 -8.20
N ALA A 90 -4.32 7.36 -6.89
CA ALA A 90 -4.45 8.43 -5.91
C ALA A 90 -3.23 9.36 -5.90
N LYS A 91 -2.02 8.82 -6.05
CA LYS A 91 -0.80 9.63 -6.02
C LYS A 91 -0.56 10.39 -7.31
N ILE A 92 -0.86 9.78 -8.46
CA ILE A 92 -0.86 10.44 -9.77
C ILE A 92 -1.88 11.59 -9.78
N GLY A 93 -3.09 11.31 -9.31
CA GLY A 93 -4.14 12.30 -9.18
C GLY A 93 -3.77 13.46 -8.25
N GLN A 94 -3.11 13.16 -7.13
CA GLN A 94 -2.57 14.19 -6.25
C GLN A 94 -1.57 15.09 -6.98
N VAL A 95 -0.59 14.51 -7.67
CA VAL A 95 0.44 15.28 -8.40
C VAL A 95 -0.18 16.13 -9.50
N ALA A 96 -1.12 15.59 -10.28
CA ALA A 96 -1.79 16.32 -11.36
C ALA A 96 -2.67 17.48 -10.86
N VAL A 97 -3.38 17.28 -9.74
CA VAL A 97 -4.21 18.34 -9.13
C VAL A 97 -3.33 19.40 -8.48
N GLU A 98 -2.26 19.01 -7.79
CA GLU A 98 -1.31 19.95 -7.15
C GLU A 98 -0.50 20.75 -8.19
N SER A 99 -0.21 20.18 -9.37
CA SER A 99 0.44 20.90 -10.46
C SER A 99 -0.49 21.85 -11.22
N GLY A 100 -1.80 21.82 -10.95
CA GLY A 100 -2.79 22.66 -11.62
C GLY A 100 -3.03 22.27 -13.09
N SER A 101 -2.70 21.02 -13.46
CA SER A 101 -2.80 20.55 -14.83
C SER A 101 -4.25 20.23 -15.21
N SER A 102 -4.61 20.52 -16.47
CA SER A 102 -5.93 20.19 -17.02
C SER A 102 -6.11 18.70 -17.31
N GLU A 103 -5.02 17.94 -17.41
CA GLU A 103 -5.01 16.52 -17.73
C GLU A 103 -3.83 15.78 -17.09
N VAL A 104 -3.99 14.47 -16.91
CA VAL A 104 -2.92 13.59 -16.43
C VAL A 104 -1.96 13.27 -17.57
N THR A 105 -0.81 13.94 -17.58
CA THR A 105 0.30 13.68 -18.50
C THR A 105 1.15 12.48 -18.06
N LYS A 106 2.03 12.02 -18.97
CA LYS A 106 2.98 10.94 -18.69
C LYS A 106 3.91 11.27 -17.52
N ASP A 107 4.29 12.54 -17.37
CA ASP A 107 5.15 13.00 -16.30
C ASP A 107 4.49 12.84 -14.93
N HIS A 108 3.20 13.20 -14.80
CA HIS A 108 2.43 12.97 -13.58
C HIS A 108 2.32 11.47 -13.25
N CYS A 109 2.17 10.62 -14.27
CA CYS A 109 2.14 9.17 -14.09
C CYS A 109 3.47 8.62 -13.52
N ILE A 110 4.60 9.06 -14.08
CA ILE A 110 5.95 8.63 -13.63
C ILE A 110 6.20 9.13 -12.21
N GLU A 111 5.98 10.42 -11.96
CA GLU A 111 6.19 11.03 -10.66
C GLU A 111 5.28 10.39 -9.59
N GLY A 112 4.00 10.24 -9.90
CA GLY A 112 3.02 9.61 -9.01
C GLY A 112 3.39 8.17 -8.70
N TYR A 113 3.87 7.40 -9.69
CA TYR A 113 4.33 6.02 -9.50
C TYR A 113 5.56 5.92 -8.60
N ILE A 114 6.56 6.79 -8.80
CA ILE A 114 7.76 6.84 -7.95
C ILE A 114 7.37 7.21 -6.52
N ARG A 115 6.54 8.25 -6.34
CA ARG A 115 6.08 8.70 -5.01
C ARG A 115 5.16 7.70 -4.31
N ALA A 116 4.42 6.86 -5.05
CA ALA A 116 3.56 5.81 -4.49
C ALA A 116 4.37 4.58 -4.05
N THR A 117 5.56 4.38 -4.61
CA THR A 117 6.40 3.21 -4.36
C THR A 117 7.21 3.36 -3.06
N PRO A 118 7.13 2.40 -2.12
CA PRO A 118 7.95 2.42 -0.91
C PRO A 118 9.46 2.33 -1.23
N PRO A 119 10.35 2.97 -0.43
CA PRO A 119 11.80 2.95 -0.68
C PRO A 119 12.42 1.54 -0.80
N ARG A 120 11.91 0.58 -0.03
CA ARG A 120 12.32 -0.83 -0.11
C ARG A 120 12.13 -1.47 -1.49
N ASP A 121 11.20 -0.95 -2.29
CA ASP A 121 10.78 -1.51 -3.57
C ASP A 121 11.36 -0.71 -4.76
N HIS A 122 12.22 0.30 -4.50
CA HIS A 122 12.82 1.16 -5.53
C HIS A 122 13.74 0.42 -6.51
N ARG A 123 14.34 -0.72 -6.10
CA ARG A 123 15.14 -1.54 -7.00
C ARG A 123 14.28 -2.09 -8.16
N SER A 124 13.16 -2.73 -7.82
CA SER A 124 12.23 -3.30 -8.81
C SER A 124 11.57 -2.22 -9.66
N LEU A 125 11.33 -1.04 -9.08
CA LEU A 125 10.86 0.14 -9.81
C LEU A 125 11.85 0.57 -10.90
N LYS A 126 13.14 0.75 -10.55
CA LYS A 126 14.19 1.12 -11.53
C LYS A 126 14.32 0.08 -12.63
N ASP A 127 14.40 -1.19 -12.26
CA ASP A 127 14.47 -2.30 -13.22
C ASP A 127 13.28 -2.29 -14.19
N PHE A 128 12.07 -1.99 -13.70
CA PHE A 128 10.88 -1.89 -14.52
C PHE A 128 10.91 -0.68 -15.47
N LEU A 129 11.31 0.50 -14.97
CA LEU A 129 11.37 1.72 -15.77
C LEU A 129 12.42 1.60 -16.88
N GLU A 130 13.60 1.05 -16.57
CA GLU A 130 14.68 0.81 -17.54
C GLU A 130 14.28 -0.19 -18.62
N LYS A 131 13.66 -1.31 -18.24
CA LYS A 131 13.13 -2.30 -19.20
C LYS A 131 12.08 -1.73 -20.15
N ASN A 132 11.33 -0.73 -19.69
CA ASN A 132 10.30 -0.07 -20.47
C ASN A 132 10.78 1.20 -21.18
N GLN A 133 12.07 1.52 -21.11
CA GLN A 133 12.68 2.73 -21.70
C GLN A 133 11.98 4.02 -21.26
N ILE A 134 11.54 4.07 -19.99
CA ILE A 134 10.91 5.25 -19.41
C ILE A 134 12.00 6.08 -18.74
N ASP A 135 12.22 7.29 -19.25
CA ASP A 135 13.16 8.23 -18.60
C ASP A 135 12.60 8.71 -17.26
N TYR A 136 13.40 8.55 -16.21
CA TYR A 136 13.10 8.99 -14.86
C TYR A 136 14.19 9.91 -14.29
N ALA A 137 15.12 10.39 -15.13
CA ALA A 137 16.26 11.20 -14.71
C ALA A 137 15.84 12.43 -13.89
N ALA A 138 14.78 13.12 -14.31
CA ALA A 138 14.20 14.28 -13.61
C ALA A 138 13.75 13.95 -12.16
N TYR A 139 13.35 12.70 -11.91
CA TYR A 139 12.81 12.23 -10.63
C TYR A 139 13.82 11.42 -9.81
N SER A 140 15.08 11.35 -10.24
CA SER A 140 16.15 10.61 -9.53
C SER A 140 16.30 11.06 -8.06
N HIS A 141 15.98 12.32 -7.77
CA HIS A 141 16.01 12.88 -6.43
C HIS A 141 14.99 12.24 -5.45
N LEU A 142 13.93 11.62 -5.99
CA LEU A 142 12.90 10.90 -5.22
C LEU A 142 13.26 9.43 -4.94
N LEU A 143 14.31 8.90 -5.59
CA LEU A 143 14.74 7.50 -5.53
C LEU A 143 15.92 7.29 -4.55
N LYS A 144 15.80 7.83 -3.34
CA LYS A 144 16.78 7.70 -2.25
C LYS A 144 16.50 6.51 -1.34
#